data_AF-A0A420BSS4-F1
#
_entry.id   AF-A0A420BSS4-F1
#
_cell.length_a   1.000
_cell.length_b   1.000
_cell.length_c   1.000
_cell.angle_alpha   90.00
_cell.angle_beta   90.00
_cell.angle_gamma   90.00
#
_symmetry.space_group_name_H-M   'P 1'
#
loop_
_entity.id
_entity.type
_entity.pdbx_description
1 polymer ?
#
loop_
_entity_poly.entity_id
_entity_poly.type
_entity_poly.pdbx_seq_one_letter_code
_entity_poly.pdbx_strand_id
1 'polypeptide(L)'
;MRIAQGVTLSAPWCTVTAVTADEIVANLDRVLPEQERVLAQAARNAEIGIKGNSAVYRAFTDLDFFALTVDFDLRVLLRNLLAHPQSRLTAEKFLVLALEEADESVDNMINRLLGAIRRAGSDDPAHDAFDFEIVRVAKVEFDDAMAPMRADTDFTQTLRLIRNTVSAHVVGDDVGIQNGVIWVLTRENVPRNAEGVMRSQVVYYATSTLSALNGLSRALRRAVKAAGDD
;
A
#
# COMPACT_ATOMS: atom_id res chain seq x y z
N MET A 1 -11.18 37.27 -9.32
CA MET A 1 -10.79 37.26 -7.89
C MET A 1 -9.38 36.71 -7.82
N ARG A 2 -8.38 37.57 -7.60
CA ARG A 2 -6.95 37.20 -7.51
C ARG A 2 -6.64 36.77 -6.08
N ILE A 3 -5.98 35.63 -5.88
CA ILE A 3 -5.29 35.31 -4.63
C ILE A 3 -3.86 34.86 -4.96
N ALA A 4 -2.93 35.71 -4.53
CA ALA A 4 -1.54 35.52 -4.13
C ALA A 4 -0.57 34.73 -5.03
N GLN A 5 0.30 35.49 -5.71
CA GLN A 5 1.69 35.15 -5.97
C GLN A 5 2.52 35.28 -4.67
N GLY A 6 3.53 34.42 -4.50
CA GLY A 6 4.76 34.74 -3.75
C GLY A 6 4.84 34.26 -2.31
N VAL A 7 5.38 33.04 -2.11
CA VAL A 7 6.27 32.74 -0.99
C VAL A 7 7.43 31.90 -1.54
N THR A 8 8.57 32.55 -1.75
CA THR A 8 9.87 31.89 -1.93
C THR A 8 10.38 31.48 -0.55
N LEU A 9 10.38 30.18 -0.25
CA LEU A 9 11.18 29.61 0.84
C LEU A 9 12.54 29.20 0.24
N SER A 10 13.58 30.02 0.45
CA SER A 10 14.96 29.64 0.16
C SER A 10 15.48 28.75 1.29
N ALA A 11 15.78 27.48 1.00
CA ALA A 11 16.53 26.60 1.88
C ALA A 11 17.90 26.26 1.22
N PRO A 12 19.03 26.41 1.92
CA PRO A 12 20.40 26.35 1.36
C PRO A 12 20.92 24.93 1.04
N TRP A 13 20.04 24.01 0.65
CA TRP A 13 20.35 22.60 0.37
C TRP A 13 19.81 22.24 -1.03
N CYS A 14 20.07 23.14 -1.96
CA CYS A 14 19.74 22.99 -3.37
C CYS A 14 20.87 22.22 -4.06
N THR A 15 20.83 20.90 -3.97
CA THR A 15 21.24 19.94 -5.01
C THR A 15 20.87 18.52 -4.57
N VAL A 16 19.60 18.32 -4.19
CA VAL A 16 19.00 17.00 -4.43
C VAL A 16 18.72 16.99 -5.93
N THR A 17 19.50 16.25 -6.71
CA THR A 17 19.16 15.98 -8.11
C THR A 17 17.72 15.48 -8.14
N ALA A 18 16.83 16.26 -8.78
CA ALA A 18 15.44 15.87 -8.92
C ALA A 18 15.39 14.50 -9.62
N VAL A 19 14.94 13.47 -8.89
CA VAL A 19 14.84 12.12 -9.44
C VAL A 19 13.85 12.15 -10.59
N THR A 20 14.28 11.71 -11.76
CA THR A 20 13.48 11.66 -12.97
C THR A 20 12.55 10.45 -12.96
N ALA A 21 11.47 10.51 -13.75
CA ALA A 21 10.58 9.36 -13.92
C ALA A 21 11.33 8.12 -14.45
N ASP A 22 12.29 8.33 -15.36
CA ASP A 22 13.11 7.25 -15.93
C ASP A 22 13.99 6.57 -14.87
N GLU A 23 14.58 7.34 -13.95
CA GLU A 23 15.34 6.77 -12.82
C GLU A 23 14.46 5.97 -11.87
N ILE A 24 13.24 6.43 -11.60
CA ILE A 24 12.27 5.68 -10.77
C ILE A 24 11.88 4.38 -11.46
N VAL A 25 11.57 4.43 -12.76
CA VAL A 25 11.23 3.23 -13.56
C VAL A 25 12.40 2.25 -13.57
N ALA A 26 13.62 2.71 -13.82
CA ALA A 26 14.80 1.85 -13.82
C ALA A 26 15.03 1.19 -12.45
N ASN A 27 14.81 1.92 -11.36
CA ASN A 27 14.90 1.35 -10.02
C ASN A 27 13.79 0.33 -9.75
N LEU A 28 12.54 0.59 -10.18
CA LEU A 28 11.42 -0.34 -10.07
C LEU A 28 11.69 -1.62 -10.87
N ASP A 29 12.15 -1.50 -12.11
CA ASP A 29 12.50 -2.63 -12.99
C ASP A 29 13.59 -3.51 -12.36
N ARG A 30 14.51 -2.92 -11.59
CA ARG A 30 15.54 -3.67 -10.86
C ARG A 30 14.99 -4.44 -9.66
N VAL A 31 14.01 -3.92 -8.93
CA VAL A 31 13.51 -4.54 -7.68
C VAL A 31 12.34 -5.48 -7.87
N LEU A 32 11.52 -5.26 -8.90
CA LEU A 32 10.28 -6.02 -9.14
C LEU A 32 10.50 -7.54 -9.25
N PRO A 33 11.53 -8.06 -9.95
CA PRO A 33 11.73 -9.51 -10.04
C PRO A 33 11.98 -10.19 -8.69
N GLU A 34 12.74 -9.52 -7.80
CA GLU A 34 12.98 -10.04 -6.46
C GLU A 34 11.75 -9.93 -5.57
N GLN A 35 10.97 -8.85 -5.70
CA GLN A 35 9.70 -8.70 -4.99
C GLN A 35 8.69 -9.77 -5.38
N GLU A 36 8.60 -10.11 -6.67
CA GLU A 36 7.75 -11.21 -7.15
C GLU A 36 8.17 -12.55 -6.52
N ARG A 37 9.48 -12.82 -6.44
CA ARG A 37 10.01 -14.03 -5.79
C ARG A 37 9.67 -14.08 -4.29
N VAL A 38 9.80 -12.95 -3.59
CA VAL A 38 9.44 -12.81 -2.16
C VAL A 38 7.94 -13.01 -1.96
N LEU A 39 7.11 -12.41 -2.82
CA LEU A 39 5.66 -12.59 -2.81
C LEU A 39 5.25 -14.04 -3.02
N ALA A 40 5.87 -14.73 -3.98
CA ALA A 40 5.63 -16.16 -4.20
C ALA A 40 6.02 -17.02 -2.99
N GLN A 41 7.06 -16.64 -2.24
CA GLN A 41 7.40 -17.30 -0.99
C GLN A 41 6.38 -17.02 0.12
N ALA A 42 5.92 -15.77 0.24
CA ALA A 42 4.89 -15.41 1.21
C ALA A 42 3.57 -16.15 0.94
N ALA A 43 3.19 -16.32 -0.33
CA ALA A 43 2.03 -17.13 -0.74
C ALA A 43 2.14 -18.59 -0.26
N ARG A 44 3.32 -19.21 -0.41
CA ARG A 44 3.58 -20.56 0.11
C ARG A 44 3.48 -20.61 1.63
N ASN A 45 3.98 -19.58 2.33
CA ASN A 45 3.89 -19.50 3.78
C ASN A 45 2.43 -19.35 4.24
N ALA A 46 1.62 -18.55 3.57
CA ALA A 46 0.19 -18.41 3.83
C ALA A 46 -0.56 -19.73 3.60
N GLU A 47 -0.23 -20.47 2.54
CA GLU A 47 -0.82 -21.79 2.31
C GLU A 47 -0.53 -22.77 3.47
N ILE A 48 0.69 -22.74 4.00
CA ILE A 48 1.08 -23.53 5.18
C ILE A 48 0.33 -23.05 6.43
N GLY A 49 0.27 -21.73 6.66
CA GLY A 49 -0.45 -21.13 7.79
C GLY A 49 -1.95 -21.45 7.80
N ILE A 50 -2.58 -21.54 6.63
CA ILE A 50 -3.97 -22.00 6.48
C ILE A 50 -4.11 -23.45 6.95
N LYS A 51 -3.12 -24.31 6.73
CA LYS A 51 -3.15 -25.72 7.15
C LYS A 51 -2.70 -25.93 8.60
N GLY A 52 -2.03 -24.95 9.20
CA GLY A 52 -1.52 -25.00 10.57
C GLY A 52 -2.59 -24.88 11.65
N ASN A 53 -2.25 -25.31 12.87
CA ASN A 53 -3.10 -25.26 14.06
C ASN A 53 -2.82 -24.05 14.98
N SER A 54 -2.10 -23.03 14.51
CA SER A 54 -1.81 -21.80 15.24
C SER A 54 -2.57 -20.62 14.65
N ALA A 55 -3.36 -19.95 15.49
CA ALA A 55 -4.09 -18.75 15.07
C ALA A 55 -3.14 -17.57 14.82
N VAL A 56 -2.03 -17.52 15.56
CA VAL A 56 -1.00 -16.48 15.43
C VAL A 56 -0.25 -16.65 14.11
N TYR A 57 0.27 -17.85 13.81
CA TYR A 57 0.99 -18.07 12.56
C TYR A 57 0.10 -17.79 11.35
N ARG A 58 -1.17 -18.24 11.37
CA ARG A 58 -2.12 -17.94 10.29
C ARG A 58 -2.30 -16.43 10.12
N ALA A 59 -2.61 -15.70 11.20
CA ALA A 59 -2.80 -14.26 11.12
C ALA A 59 -1.54 -13.52 10.64
N PHE A 60 -0.35 -13.99 11.04
CA PHE A 60 0.93 -13.43 10.59
C PHE A 60 1.17 -13.69 9.11
N THR A 61 1.03 -14.93 8.64
CA THR A 61 1.27 -15.27 7.23
C THR A 61 0.26 -14.63 6.30
N ASP A 62 -1.00 -14.49 6.73
CA ASP A 62 -2.03 -13.77 5.99
C ASP A 62 -1.68 -12.29 5.85
N LEU A 63 -1.26 -11.64 6.94
CA LEU A 63 -0.83 -10.24 6.93
C LEU A 63 0.42 -10.03 6.06
N ASP A 64 1.46 -10.85 6.22
CA ASP A 64 2.71 -10.73 5.46
C ASP A 64 2.45 -10.90 3.95
N PHE A 65 1.70 -11.93 3.57
CA PHE A 65 1.34 -12.14 2.17
C PHE A 65 0.51 -10.99 1.59
N PHE A 66 -0.52 -10.55 2.31
CA PHE A 66 -1.39 -9.49 1.81
C PHE A 66 -0.68 -8.13 1.72
N ALA A 67 0.10 -7.76 2.74
CA ALA A 67 0.89 -6.53 2.71
C ALA A 67 1.93 -6.53 1.56
N LEU A 68 2.55 -7.68 1.28
CA LEU A 68 3.46 -7.83 0.13
C LEU A 68 2.72 -7.79 -1.22
N THR A 69 1.49 -8.30 -1.28
CA THR A 69 0.65 -8.21 -2.49
C THR A 69 0.36 -6.75 -2.81
N VAL A 70 -0.12 -5.99 -1.83
CA VAL A 70 -0.43 -4.57 -1.99
C VAL A 70 0.83 -3.74 -2.32
N ASP A 71 1.97 -4.02 -1.66
CA ASP A 71 3.25 -3.37 -1.99
C ASP A 71 3.67 -3.66 -3.44
N PHE A 72 3.56 -4.91 -3.88
CA PHE A 72 3.88 -5.31 -5.25
C PHE A 72 2.98 -4.63 -6.28
N ASP A 73 1.67 -4.63 -6.06
CA ASP A 73 0.69 -4.00 -6.94
C ASP A 73 0.94 -2.49 -7.07
N LEU A 74 1.18 -1.80 -5.95
CA LEU A 74 1.54 -0.37 -5.96
C LEU A 74 2.81 -0.12 -6.79
N ARG A 75 3.86 -0.95 -6.66
CA ARG A 75 5.09 -0.81 -7.44
C ARG A 75 4.87 -1.04 -8.93
N VAL A 76 4.16 -2.09 -9.30
CA VAL A 76 3.86 -2.42 -10.71
C VAL A 76 3.03 -1.32 -11.35
N LEU A 77 2.00 -0.83 -10.65
CA LEU A 77 1.12 0.21 -11.13
C LEU A 77 1.85 1.56 -11.25
N LEU A 78 2.68 1.92 -10.27
CA LEU A 78 3.53 3.12 -10.36
C LEU A 78 4.52 3.02 -11.52
N ARG A 79 5.18 1.86 -11.70
CA ARG A 79 6.09 1.61 -12.81
C ARG A 79 5.36 1.78 -14.14
N ASN A 80 4.20 1.16 -14.30
CA ASN A 80 3.40 1.26 -15.52
C ASN A 80 2.99 2.71 -15.79
N LEU A 81 2.50 3.41 -14.77
CA LEU A 81 2.05 4.79 -14.89
C LEU A 81 3.19 5.74 -15.30
N LEU A 82 4.39 5.55 -14.75
CA LEU A 82 5.57 6.37 -15.08
C LEU A 82 6.13 6.05 -16.47
N ALA A 83 6.22 4.76 -16.84
CA ALA A 83 6.73 4.33 -18.14
C ALA A 83 5.73 4.61 -19.28
N HIS A 84 4.43 4.60 -18.98
CA HIS A 84 3.36 4.78 -19.94
C HIS A 84 2.30 5.78 -19.44
N PRO A 85 2.60 7.10 -19.37
CA PRO A 85 1.66 8.09 -18.85
C PRO A 85 0.29 8.17 -19.56
N GLN A 86 0.17 7.56 -20.75
CA GLN A 86 -1.11 7.42 -21.45
C GLN A 86 -2.06 6.41 -20.77
N SER A 87 -1.54 5.47 -19.97
CA SER A 87 -2.34 4.52 -19.19
C SER A 87 -2.96 5.15 -17.94
N ARG A 88 -2.69 6.43 -17.67
CA ARG A 88 -3.03 7.14 -16.44
C ARG A 88 -4.47 6.97 -15.95
N LEU A 89 -5.43 7.05 -16.87
CA LEU A 89 -6.85 6.85 -16.54
C LEU A 89 -7.11 5.49 -15.88
N THR A 90 -6.45 4.44 -16.34
CA THR A 90 -6.61 3.07 -15.84
C THR A 90 -5.68 2.79 -14.68
N ALA A 91 -4.40 3.17 -14.80
CA ALA A 91 -3.41 2.89 -13.76
C ALA A 91 -3.70 3.62 -12.44
N GLU A 92 -4.14 4.89 -12.47
CA GLU A 92 -4.54 5.59 -11.24
C GLU A 92 -5.78 4.97 -10.59
N LYS A 93 -6.71 4.42 -11.39
CA LYS A 93 -7.91 3.73 -10.87
C LYS A 93 -7.52 2.53 -10.03
N PHE A 94 -6.57 1.72 -10.50
CA PHE A 94 -6.07 0.56 -9.75
C PHE A 94 -5.13 0.96 -8.61
N LEU A 95 -4.35 2.04 -8.74
CA LEU A 95 -3.55 2.55 -7.62
C LEU A 95 -4.45 2.97 -6.44
N VAL A 96 -5.56 3.61 -6.73
CA VAL A 96 -6.55 3.99 -5.72
C VAL A 96 -7.11 2.76 -5.00
N LEU A 97 -7.38 1.67 -5.70
CA LEU A 97 -7.82 0.43 -5.04
C LEU A 97 -6.76 -0.12 -4.12
N ALA A 98 -5.52 -0.22 -4.59
CA ALA A 98 -4.42 -0.72 -3.78
C ALA A 98 -4.17 0.18 -2.55
N LEU A 99 -4.40 1.50 -2.66
CA LEU A 99 -4.37 2.42 -1.52
C LEU A 99 -5.49 2.16 -0.51
N GLU A 100 -6.69 1.83 -0.97
CA GLU A 100 -7.82 1.48 -0.09
C GLU A 100 -7.60 0.13 0.58
N GLU A 101 -7.09 -0.86 -0.13
CA GLU A 101 -6.71 -2.16 0.42
C GLU A 101 -5.59 -2.02 1.46
N ALA A 102 -4.60 -1.15 1.19
CA ALA A 102 -3.57 -0.82 2.18
C ALA A 102 -4.18 -0.18 3.44
N ASP A 103 -5.12 0.75 3.29
CA ASP A 103 -5.69 1.46 4.42
C ASP A 103 -6.59 0.56 5.29
N GLU A 104 -7.57 -0.09 4.67
CA GLU A 104 -8.61 -0.82 5.38
C GLU A 104 -8.19 -2.27 5.66
N SER A 105 -7.70 -2.99 4.66
CA SER A 105 -7.47 -4.43 4.78
C SER A 105 -6.19 -4.75 5.54
N VAL A 106 -5.08 -4.05 5.27
CA VAL A 106 -3.84 -4.25 6.04
C VAL A 106 -4.03 -3.85 7.50
N ASP A 107 -4.68 -2.72 7.81
CA ASP A 107 -4.96 -2.33 9.20
C ASP A 107 -5.78 -3.40 9.95
N ASN A 108 -6.85 -3.88 9.32
CA ASN A 108 -7.67 -4.96 9.88
C ASN A 108 -6.84 -6.23 10.15
N MET A 109 -5.92 -6.58 9.25
CA MET A 109 -5.06 -7.75 9.41
C MET A 109 -4.02 -7.55 10.54
N ILE A 110 -3.45 -6.36 10.71
CA ILE A 110 -2.58 -6.04 11.86
C ILE A 110 -3.35 -6.23 13.17
N ASN A 111 -4.59 -5.73 13.24
CA ASN A 111 -5.44 -5.88 14.41
C ASN A 111 -5.78 -7.36 14.70
N ARG A 112 -6.01 -8.17 13.66
CA ARG A 112 -6.21 -9.62 13.79
C ARG A 112 -4.98 -10.31 14.36
N LEU A 113 -3.78 -9.99 13.87
CA LEU A 113 -2.52 -10.53 14.40
C LEU A 113 -2.33 -10.15 15.88
N LEU A 114 -2.47 -8.87 16.23
CA LEU A 114 -2.38 -8.42 17.63
C LEU A 114 -3.39 -9.14 18.53
N GLY A 115 -4.61 -9.33 18.04
CA GLY A 115 -5.64 -10.09 18.74
C GLY A 115 -5.28 -11.57 18.91
N ALA A 116 -4.69 -12.18 17.89
CA ALA A 116 -4.25 -13.58 17.95
C ALA A 116 -3.11 -13.75 18.96
N ILE A 117 -2.08 -12.90 18.93
CA ILE A 117 -0.96 -12.96 19.89
C ILE A 117 -1.47 -12.84 21.33
N ARG A 118 -2.35 -11.87 21.62
CA ARG A 118 -2.91 -11.69 22.97
C ARG A 118 -3.73 -12.87 23.48
N ARG A 119 -4.38 -13.62 22.58
CA ARG A 119 -5.24 -14.76 22.93
C ARG A 119 -4.52 -16.09 22.87
N ALA A 120 -3.30 -16.12 22.33
CA ALA A 120 -2.49 -17.33 22.27
C ALA A 120 -2.25 -17.81 23.71
N GLY A 121 -2.77 -19.01 24.02
CA GLY A 121 -2.41 -19.72 25.25
C GLY A 121 -1.15 -20.55 25.04
N SER A 122 -0.68 -21.20 26.11
CA SER A 122 0.49 -22.10 26.07
C SER A 122 0.37 -23.24 25.07
N ASP A 123 -0.85 -23.61 24.66
CA ASP A 123 -1.13 -24.68 23.71
C ASP A 123 -0.99 -24.23 22.25
N ASP A 124 -0.87 -22.93 21.97
CA ASP A 124 -0.60 -22.42 20.62
C ASP A 124 0.92 -22.54 20.34
N PRO A 125 1.32 -23.25 19.26
CA PRO A 125 2.74 -23.42 18.90
C PRO A 125 3.52 -22.10 18.66
N ALA A 126 2.82 -20.98 18.52
CA ALA A 126 3.39 -19.66 18.30
C ALA A 126 3.30 -18.74 19.53
N HIS A 127 2.91 -19.25 20.71
CA HIS A 127 2.67 -18.46 21.91
C HIS A 127 3.79 -17.45 22.20
N ASP A 128 5.05 -17.89 22.10
CA ASP A 128 6.23 -17.05 22.35
C ASP A 128 6.99 -16.63 21.10
N ALA A 129 6.54 -17.06 19.91
CA ALA A 129 7.25 -16.86 18.65
C ALA A 129 7.26 -15.39 18.18
N PHE A 130 6.38 -14.55 18.73
CA PHE A 130 6.23 -13.15 18.32
C PHE A 130 6.40 -12.19 19.49
N ASP A 131 7.12 -11.10 19.24
CA ASP A 131 7.17 -9.96 20.14
C ASP A 131 5.94 -9.06 19.93
N PHE A 132 5.01 -9.13 20.88
CA PHE A 132 3.79 -8.34 20.87
C PHE A 132 4.04 -6.83 20.77
N GLU A 133 5.09 -6.34 21.47
CA GLU A 133 5.36 -4.92 21.56
C GLU A 133 5.92 -4.38 20.23
N ILE A 134 6.77 -5.16 19.55
CA ILE A 134 7.25 -4.80 18.20
C ILE A 134 6.07 -4.69 17.22
N VAL A 135 5.13 -5.64 17.23
CA VAL A 135 3.94 -5.58 16.34
C VAL A 135 3.05 -4.39 16.70
N ARG A 136 2.89 -4.09 18.00
CA ARG A 136 2.09 -2.95 18.47
C ARG A 136 2.69 -1.62 18.03
N VAL A 137 4.00 -1.44 18.15
CA VAL A 137 4.71 -0.24 17.68
C VAL A 137 4.61 -0.13 16.16
N ALA A 138 4.78 -1.24 15.43
CA ALA A 138 4.62 -1.25 13.97
C ALA A 138 3.23 -0.78 13.52
N LYS A 139 2.18 -1.15 14.26
CA LYS A 139 0.83 -0.64 14.01
C LYS A 139 0.76 0.89 14.14
N VAL A 140 1.29 1.43 15.25
CA VAL A 140 1.27 2.89 15.49
C VAL A 140 2.03 3.61 14.38
N GLU A 141 3.22 3.14 14.03
CA GLU A 141 4.01 3.73 12.94
C GLU A 141 3.28 3.66 11.58
N PHE A 142 2.61 2.55 11.30
CA PHE A 142 1.78 2.41 10.11
C PHE A 142 0.59 3.38 10.11
N ASP A 143 -0.11 3.50 11.24
CA ASP A 143 -1.24 4.41 11.39
C ASP A 143 -0.83 5.88 11.23
N ASP A 144 0.27 6.28 11.84
CA ASP A 144 0.83 7.63 11.73
C ASP A 144 1.24 7.94 10.28
N ALA A 145 1.82 6.96 9.57
CA ALA A 145 2.19 7.12 8.18
C ALA A 145 0.97 7.22 7.24
N MET A 146 -0.12 6.53 7.54
CA MET A 146 -1.37 6.58 6.77
C MET A 146 -2.26 7.78 7.13
N ALA A 147 -2.05 8.41 8.29
CA ALA A 147 -2.86 9.52 8.79
C ALA A 147 -3.02 10.70 7.81
N PRO A 148 -2.00 11.16 7.07
CA PRO A 148 -2.15 12.25 6.10
C PRO A 148 -3.10 11.91 4.93
N MET A 149 -3.18 10.64 4.52
CA MET A 149 -4.14 10.22 3.50
C MET A 149 -5.55 10.16 4.07
N ARG A 150 -5.70 9.58 5.26
CA ARG A 150 -6.99 9.47 5.97
C ARG A 150 -7.60 10.83 6.30
N ALA A 151 -6.76 11.82 6.59
CA ALA A 151 -7.18 13.19 6.90
C ALA A 151 -7.59 14.00 5.66
N ASP A 152 -7.22 13.55 4.45
CA ASP A 152 -7.66 14.17 3.20
C ASP A 152 -9.06 13.65 2.84
N THR A 153 -10.07 14.42 3.22
CA THR A 153 -11.48 14.04 3.05
C THR A 153 -11.87 13.90 1.59
N ASP A 154 -11.37 14.77 0.71
CA ASP A 154 -11.75 14.80 -0.69
C ASP A 154 -11.12 13.62 -1.44
N PHE A 155 -9.85 13.33 -1.12
CA PHE A 155 -9.16 12.17 -1.62
C PHE A 155 -9.82 10.87 -1.13
N THR A 156 -10.12 10.76 0.16
CA THR A 156 -10.70 9.55 0.75
C THR A 156 -12.12 9.28 0.25
N GLN A 157 -12.93 10.32 0.03
CA GLN A 157 -14.22 10.19 -0.64
C GLN A 157 -14.05 9.66 -2.07
N THR A 158 -13.04 10.16 -2.78
CA THR A 158 -12.69 9.68 -4.13
C THR A 158 -12.28 8.20 -4.11
N LEU A 159 -11.46 7.75 -3.15
CA LEU A 159 -11.08 6.34 -2.99
C LEU A 159 -12.31 5.43 -2.89
N ARG A 160 -13.26 5.79 -2.01
CA ARG A 160 -14.49 5.01 -1.79
C ARG A 160 -15.38 4.93 -3.03
N LEU A 161 -15.52 6.04 -3.76
CA LEU A 161 -16.27 6.06 -5.02
C LEU A 161 -15.63 5.14 -6.06
N ILE A 162 -14.30 5.12 -6.15
CA ILE A 162 -13.57 4.29 -7.13
C ILE A 162 -13.64 2.81 -6.77
N ARG A 163 -13.51 2.46 -5.49
CA ARG A 163 -13.77 1.10 -5.02
C ARG A 163 -15.15 0.62 -5.48
N ASN A 164 -16.18 1.41 -5.20
CA ASN A 164 -17.54 1.07 -5.62
C ASN A 164 -17.65 0.98 -7.15
N THR A 165 -16.93 1.81 -7.90
CA THR A 165 -16.87 1.77 -9.37
C THR A 165 -16.23 0.49 -9.90
N VAL A 166 -15.07 0.10 -9.33
CA VAL A 166 -14.32 -1.07 -9.80
C VAL A 166 -15.07 -2.33 -9.45
N SER A 167 -15.56 -2.44 -8.21
CA SER A 167 -16.46 -3.53 -7.81
C SER A 167 -17.61 -3.64 -8.79
N ALA A 168 -18.25 -2.54 -9.17
CA ALA A 168 -19.37 -2.58 -10.10
C ALA A 168 -19.01 -2.87 -11.58
N HIS A 169 -17.78 -2.65 -12.04
CA HIS A 169 -17.32 -3.19 -13.34
C HIS A 169 -17.26 -4.74 -13.31
N VAL A 170 -17.16 -5.33 -12.12
CA VAL A 170 -17.13 -6.78 -11.91
C VAL A 170 -18.52 -7.35 -11.65
N VAL A 171 -19.43 -6.59 -11.00
CA VAL A 171 -20.78 -7.08 -10.61
C VAL A 171 -22.00 -6.40 -11.26
N GLY A 172 -21.81 -5.39 -12.13
CA GLY A 172 -22.84 -4.93 -13.07
C GLY A 172 -24.03 -4.15 -12.48
N ASP A 173 -23.81 -3.22 -11.53
CA ASP A 173 -24.88 -2.36 -10.99
C ASP A 173 -24.90 -0.94 -11.60
N ASP A 174 -26.07 -0.28 -11.56
CA ASP A 174 -26.32 1.07 -12.11
C ASP A 174 -25.42 2.15 -11.47
N VAL A 175 -25.06 1.96 -10.20
CA VAL A 175 -24.19 2.86 -9.42
C VAL A 175 -22.76 2.83 -9.98
N GLY A 176 -22.29 1.67 -10.43
CA GLY A 176 -21.01 1.48 -11.09
C GLY A 176 -20.83 2.25 -12.37
N ILE A 177 -21.86 2.25 -13.21
CA ILE A 177 -21.85 2.97 -14.48
C ILE A 177 -21.70 4.47 -14.22
N GLN A 178 -22.50 5.03 -13.30
CA GLN A 178 -22.43 6.45 -12.94
C GLN A 178 -21.06 6.84 -12.39
N ASN A 179 -20.50 6.05 -11.48
CA ASN A 179 -19.19 6.35 -10.92
C ASN A 179 -18.05 6.19 -11.96
N GLY A 180 -18.19 5.25 -12.90
CA GLY A 180 -17.27 5.09 -14.03
C GLY A 180 -17.26 6.32 -14.95
N VAL A 181 -18.43 6.87 -15.25
CA VAL A 181 -18.56 8.14 -16.00
C VAL A 181 -17.89 9.28 -15.24
N ILE A 182 -18.15 9.44 -13.94
CA ILE A 182 -17.54 10.48 -13.11
C ILE A 182 -16.00 10.36 -13.14
N TRP A 183 -15.45 9.15 -13.02
CA TRP A 183 -14.01 8.92 -13.09
C TRP A 183 -13.42 9.38 -14.43
N VAL A 184 -14.02 8.99 -15.56
CA VAL A 184 -13.50 9.38 -16.88
C VAL A 184 -13.55 10.89 -17.06
N LEU A 185 -14.68 11.53 -16.74
CA LEU A 185 -14.86 12.97 -16.91
C LEU A 185 -13.91 13.79 -16.02
N THR A 186 -13.68 13.37 -14.78
CA THR A 186 -12.74 14.06 -13.87
C THR A 186 -11.27 13.95 -14.31
N ARG A 187 -10.94 13.04 -15.24
CA ARG A 187 -9.58 12.80 -15.75
C ARG A 187 -9.37 13.34 -17.16
N GLU A 188 -10.38 13.98 -17.76
CA GLU A 188 -10.33 14.49 -19.14
C GLU A 188 -9.15 15.45 -19.37
N ASN A 189 -8.94 16.39 -18.44
CA ASN A 189 -7.92 17.45 -18.55
C ASN A 189 -6.65 17.15 -17.74
N VAL A 190 -6.52 15.94 -17.21
CA VAL A 190 -5.36 15.56 -16.40
C VAL A 190 -4.16 15.27 -17.32
N PRO A 191 -2.99 15.93 -17.13
CA PRO A 191 -1.87 15.78 -18.06
C PRO A 191 -1.35 14.34 -18.18
N ARG A 192 -1.22 13.83 -19.40
CA ARG A 192 -0.75 12.46 -19.69
C ARG A 192 0.73 12.42 -20.07
N ASN A 193 1.55 13.03 -19.24
CA ASN A 193 3.00 13.05 -19.36
C ASN A 193 3.64 12.79 -17.99
N ALA A 194 4.96 12.51 -17.98
CA ALA A 194 5.67 12.13 -16.76
C ALA A 194 5.58 13.20 -15.66
N GLU A 195 5.70 14.48 -16.01
CA GLU A 195 5.55 15.60 -15.05
C GLU A 195 4.16 15.63 -14.42
N GLY A 196 3.11 15.42 -15.22
CA GLY A 196 1.74 15.33 -14.76
C GLY A 196 1.50 14.17 -13.81
N VAL A 197 2.10 13.00 -14.10
CA VAL A 197 2.06 11.82 -13.24
C VAL A 197 2.76 12.09 -11.92
N MET A 198 3.95 12.67 -11.94
CA MET A 198 4.73 12.99 -10.73
C MET A 198 4.06 14.03 -9.84
N ARG A 199 3.18 14.87 -10.40
CA ARG A 199 2.33 15.81 -9.64
C ARG A 199 1.01 15.20 -9.16
N SER A 200 0.74 13.93 -9.48
CA SER A 200 -0.50 13.26 -9.08
C SER A 200 -0.53 13.05 -7.58
N GLN A 201 -1.64 13.44 -6.96
CA GLN A 201 -1.90 13.14 -5.55
C GLN A 201 -2.02 11.63 -5.29
N VAL A 202 -2.54 10.86 -6.27
CA VAL A 202 -2.59 9.39 -6.20
C VAL A 202 -1.17 8.81 -6.12
N VAL A 203 -0.24 9.35 -6.93
CA VAL A 203 1.17 8.92 -6.91
C VAL A 203 1.84 9.29 -5.60
N TYR A 204 1.58 10.50 -5.08
CA TYR A 204 2.08 10.94 -3.78
C TYR A 204 1.67 9.97 -2.66
N TYR A 205 0.39 9.64 -2.55
CA TYR A 205 -0.07 8.71 -1.53
C TYR A 205 0.44 7.28 -1.77
N ALA A 206 0.48 6.80 -3.02
CA ALA A 206 1.07 5.49 -3.34
C ALA A 206 2.52 5.37 -2.85
N THR A 207 3.35 6.41 -3.05
CA THR A 207 4.74 6.40 -2.55
C THR A 207 4.84 6.47 -1.03
N SER A 208 3.94 7.21 -0.36
CA SER A 208 3.86 7.27 1.10
C SER A 208 3.44 5.91 1.68
N THR A 209 2.42 5.29 1.09
CA THR A 209 1.92 3.96 1.48
C THR A 209 2.97 2.87 1.26
N LEU A 210 3.72 2.89 0.16
CA LEU A 210 4.85 1.98 -0.05
C LEU A 210 5.90 2.11 1.07
N SER A 211 6.15 3.33 1.54
CA SER A 211 7.08 3.55 2.65
C SER A 211 6.53 2.98 3.97
N ALA A 212 5.23 3.14 4.21
CA ALA A 212 4.54 2.58 5.38
C ALA A 212 4.56 1.04 5.37
N LEU A 213 4.22 0.41 4.24
CA LEU A 213 4.25 -1.04 4.07
C LEU A 213 5.65 -1.63 4.24
N ASN A 214 6.68 -0.96 3.71
CA ASN A 214 8.07 -1.36 3.93
C ASN A 214 8.52 -1.18 5.39
N GLY A 215 8.01 -0.18 6.10
CA GLY A 215 8.17 -0.03 7.55
C GLY A 215 7.58 -1.22 8.31
N LEU A 216 6.31 -1.52 8.03
CA LEU A 216 5.56 -2.63 8.60
C LEU A 216 6.25 -3.97 8.35
N SER A 217 6.59 -4.31 7.09
CA SER A 217 7.24 -5.58 6.75
C SER A 217 8.56 -5.77 7.50
N ARG A 218 9.39 -4.73 7.60
CA ARG A 218 10.63 -4.79 8.39
C ARG A 218 10.37 -5.02 9.88
N ALA A 219 9.34 -4.39 10.43
CA ALA A 219 8.99 -4.58 11.83
C ALA A 219 8.43 -5.99 12.10
N LEU A 220 7.56 -6.50 11.22
CA LEU A 220 7.03 -7.86 11.29
C LEU A 220 8.15 -8.91 11.28
N ARG A 221 9.16 -8.75 10.42
CA ARG A 221 10.34 -9.64 10.41
C ARG A 221 11.15 -9.61 11.69
N ARG A 222 11.26 -8.45 12.36
CA ARG A 222 11.92 -8.32 13.66
C ARG A 222 11.08 -8.87 14.81
N ALA A 223 9.75 -8.85 14.66
CA ALA A 223 8.84 -9.35 15.67
C ALA A 223 8.89 -10.87 15.79
N VAL A 224 9.24 -11.58 14.70
CA VAL A 224 9.50 -13.02 14.76
C VAL A 224 10.76 -13.24 15.59
N LYS A 225 10.61 -13.79 16.79
CA LYS A 225 11.74 -14.27 17.56
C LYS A 225 12.27 -15.50 16.83
N ALA A 226 13.54 -15.51 16.46
CA ALA A 226 14.17 -16.72 15.94
C ALA A 226 13.88 -17.84 16.95
N ALA A 227 13.30 -18.94 16.49
CA ALA A 227 13.23 -20.15 17.31
C ALA A 227 14.68 -20.43 17.73
N GLY A 228 14.92 -20.37 19.04
CA GLY A 228 16.26 -20.50 19.59
C GLY A 228 16.91 -21.80 19.11
N ASP A 229 18.16 -21.66 18.68
CA ASP A 229 19.16 -22.72 18.68
C ASP A 229 19.36 -23.21 20.13
N ASP A 230 18.47 -24.06 20.63
CA ASP A 230 18.67 -24.89 21.83
C ASP A 230 18.73 -26.38 21.44
#